data_AF-A0A3D4QBD0-F1
#
_entry.id   AF-A0A3D4QBD0-F1
#
_cell.length_a   1.000
_cell.length_b   1.000
_cell.length_c   1.000
_cell.angle_alpha   90.00
_cell.angle_beta   90.00
_cell.angle_gamma   90.00
#
_symmetry.space_group_name_H-M   'P 1'
#
loop_
_entity.id
_entity.type
_entity.pdbx_description
1 polymer ?
#
loop_
_entity_poly.entity_id
_entity_poly.type
_entity_poly.pdbx_seq_one_letter_code
_entity_poly.pdbx_strand_id
1 'polypeptide(L)' 'MKYYYLDNAATTPLSKEALQAMLPYLTEDYGNASTIYTLGQRAKRAV' A
#
# COMPACT_ATOMS: atom_id res chain seq x y z
N MET A 1 29.10 -6.13 -10.92
CA MET A 1 29.18 -4.92 -10.08
C MET A 1 28.06 -5.00 -9.04
N LYS A 2 28.31 -4.67 -7.77
CA LYS A 2 27.33 -4.82 -6.68
C LYS A 2 26.93 -3.42 -6.19
N TYR A 3 25.63 -3.16 -6.09
CA TYR A 3 25.08 -1.88 -5.65
C TYR A 3 24.74 -1.94 -4.16
N TYR A 4 25.08 -0.88 -3.43
CA TYR A 4 24.73 -0.70 -2.02
C TYR A 4 23.95 0.60 -1.88
N TYR A 5 22.76 0.51 -1.28
CA TYR A 5 21.92 1.68 -1.04
C TYR A 5 22.31 2.33 0.28
N LEU A 6 22.75 3.58 0.22
CA LEU A 6 23.25 4.33 1.38
C LEU A 6 22.51 5.67 1.57
N ASP A 7 21.43 5.92 0.83
CA ASP A 7 20.69 7.18 0.83
C ASP A 7 19.35 7.08 1.57
N ASN A 8 19.36 6.40 2.72
CA ASN A 8 18.15 6.22 3.54
C ASN A 8 17.59 7.54 4.13
N ALA A 9 18.38 8.61 4.10
CA ALA A 9 17.96 9.94 4.53
C ALA A 9 16.98 10.57 3.52
N ALA A 10 17.08 10.24 2.24
CA ALA A 10 16.18 10.76 1.20
C ALA A 10 14.89 9.94 1.09
N THR A 11 14.99 8.61 1.11
CA THR A 11 13.84 7.70 1.12
C THR A 11 14.27 6.32 1.59
N THR A 12 13.33 5.40 1.80
CA THR A 12 13.64 4.03 2.21
C THR A 12 12.89 3.03 1.34
N PRO A 13 13.46 1.82 1.13
CA PRO A 13 12.71 0.75 0.49
C PRO A 13 11.45 0.43 1.28
N LEU A 14 10.35 0.22 0.57
CA LEU A 14 9.12 -0.25 1.18
C LEU A 14 9.37 -1.58 1.91
N SER A 15 8.94 -1.67 3.17
CA SER A 15 9.04 -2.93 3.92
C SER A 15 8.12 -3.99 3.34
N LYS A 16 8.48 -5.27 3.48
CA LYS A 16 7.65 -6.37 2.98
C LYS A 16 6.31 -6.43 3.70
N GLU A 17 6.31 -6.11 4.99
CA GLU A 17 5.14 -6.10 5.85
C GLU A 17 4.16 -5.00 5.41
N ALA A 18 4.68 -3.80 5.12
CA ALA A 18 3.85 -2.70 4.59
C ALA A 18 3.31 -3.03 3.19
N LEU A 19 4.14 -3.61 2.31
CA LEU A 19 3.70 -4.06 0.99
C LEU A 19 2.55 -5.08 1.10
N GLN A 20 2.69 -6.09 1.96
CA GLN A 20 1.67 -7.10 2.19
C GLN A 20 0.38 -6.52 2.75
N ALA A 21 0.48 -5.55 3.68
CA ALA A 21 -0.69 -4.86 4.23
C ALA A 21 -1.41 -4.00 3.18
N MET A 22 -0.68 -3.42 2.23
CA MET A 22 -1.26 -2.59 1.16
C MET A 22 -1.87 -3.41 0.02
N LEU A 23 -1.29 -4.57 -0.31
CA LEU A 23 -1.66 -5.38 -1.48
C LEU A 23 -3.18 -5.62 -1.62
N PRO A 24 -3.93 -6.04 -0.57
CA PRO A 24 -5.37 -6.27 -0.69
C PRO A 24 -6.14 -5.06 -1.23
N TYR A 25 -5.76 -3.85 -0.83
CA TYR A 25 -6.40 -2.60 -1.24
C TYR A 25 -5.98 -2.14 -2.65
N LEU A 26 -4.92 -2.73 -3.21
CA LEU A 26 -4.46 -2.48 -4.58
C LEU A 26 -4.99 -3.51 -5.58
N THR A 27 -5.46 -4.67 -5.12
CA THR A 27 -5.87 -5.78 -6.01
C THR A 27 -7.34 -6.17 -5.86
N GLU A 28 -7.84 -6.33 -4.63
CA GLU A 28 -9.17 -6.90 -4.35
C GLU A 28 -10.15 -5.84 -3.87
N ASP A 29 -9.72 -5.01 -2.92
CA ASP A 29 -10.54 -3.99 -2.27
C ASP A 29 -10.24 -2.58 -2.82
N TYR A 30 -10.18 -2.46 -4.15
CA TYR A 30 -9.79 -1.23 -4.88
C TYR A 30 -10.88 -0.14 -4.97
N GLY A 31 -11.96 -0.27 -4.21
CA GLY A 31 -13.12 0.62 -4.30
C GLY A 31 -12.81 2.09 -3.97
N ASN A 32 -13.70 2.99 -4.37
CA ASN A 32 -13.63 4.38 -3.92
C ASN A 32 -14.13 4.47 -2.45
N ALA A 33 -13.23 4.77 -1.51
CA ALA A 33 -13.50 4.87 -0.07
C ALA A 33 -14.60 5.90 0.30
N SER A 34 -14.91 6.84 -0.58
CA SER A 34 -15.96 7.85 -0.39
C SER A 34 -17.35 7.34 -0.75
N THR A 35 -17.50 6.09 -1.22
CA THR A 35 -18.79 5.55 -1.65
C THR A 35 -19.40 4.57 -0.65
N ILE A 36 -20.73 4.44 -0.67
CA ILE A 36 -21.50 3.64 0.30
C ILE A 36 -21.61 2.14 -0.05
N TYR A 37 -21.33 1.73 -1.30
CA TYR A 37 -21.42 0.33 -1.70
C TYR A 37 -20.29 -0.51 -1.09
N THR A 38 -20.51 -1.83 -0.99
CA THR A 38 -19.64 -2.77 -0.25
C THR A 38 -18.16 -2.66 -0.60
N LEU A 39 -17.81 -2.60 -1.88
CA LEU A 39 -16.42 -2.48 -2.32
C LEU A 39 -15.76 -1.16 -1.84
N GLY A 40 -16.50 -0.04 -1.82
CA GLY A 40 -16.02 1.23 -1.26
C GLY A 40 -15.86 1.17 0.26
N GLN A 41 -16.79 0.51 0.97
CA GLN A 41 -16.67 0.30 2.41
C GLN A 41 -15.46 -0.57 2.79
N ARG A 42 -15.09 -1.55 1.96
CA ARG A 42 -13.88 -2.35 2.16
C ARG A 42 -12.61 -1.51 1.98
N ALA A 43 -12.54 -0.73 0.90
CA ALA A 43 -11.43 0.18 0.63
C ALA A 43 -11.24 1.23 1.74
N LYS A 44 -12.34 1.71 2.35
CA LYS A 44 -12.31 2.67 3.45
C LYS A 44 -11.52 2.19 4.68
N ARG A 45 -11.30 0.89 4.84
CA ARG A 45 -10.47 0.35 5.95
C ARG A 45 -8.98 0.70 5.82
N ALA A 46 -8.54 1.20 4.67
CA ALA A 46 -7.16 1.59 4.42
C ALA A 46 -6.82 3.07 4.76
N VAL A 47 -7.82 3.92 5.03
CA VAL A 47 -7.67 5.40 5.14
C VAL A 47 -8.40 6.00 6.34
#